data_AF-A0A120KNI9-F1
#
_entry.id   AF-A0A120KNI9-F1
#
_cell.length_a   1.000
_cell.length_b   1.000
_cell.length_c   1.000
_cell.angle_alpha   90.00
_cell.angle_beta   90.00
_cell.angle_gamma   90.00
#
_symmetry.space_group_name_H-M   'P 1'
#
loop_
_entity.id
_entity.type
_entity.pdbx_description
1 polymer ?
#
loop_
_entity_poly.entity_id
_entity_poly.type
_entity_poly.pdbx_seq_one_letter_code
_entity_poly.pdbx_strand_id
1 'polypeptide(L)'
;MKKNFLLLVFFMISLNALAYTRAENIKDKLSKIGVGQKIIDETIELDYEIKDNFSEDFDNKMEKLQNLYTQDKKNFYISDLIAAGYMLSDKKDFNKAKEYLSKGEKYNERFDNLLNKVTLYTIFNKEKEEKRYKNELKRMYNGTPVMDLLEFVYSGIDDYRKEEVPSNSDELPFGSFYDENTGEIINTIGDIDENNDNEDIGFEENLDQTSKLIREISKEADKNVDKFRRILKYFSSEKMKQKFSLTDDIYRNLELIVETSNIEKISANEGILKALDYYIKNVSNKAQEKEFEFTKNSEMILYSILYISTSAIKDEKVYETYKNKLKATKVAKLLRESEAKEKK
;
A
#
# COMPACT_ATOMS: atom_id res chain seq x y z
N MET A 1 -3.96 16.91 -8.00
CA MET A 1 -4.20 16.26 -6.68
C MET A 1 -3.71 17.17 -5.55
N LYS A 2 -4.18 16.99 -4.30
CA LYS A 2 -3.68 17.71 -3.11
C LYS A 2 -2.39 17.05 -2.59
N LYS A 3 -1.55 17.80 -1.88
CA LYS A 3 -0.19 17.39 -1.43
C LYS A 3 -0.09 16.10 -0.61
N ASN A 4 -1.17 15.67 0.04
CA ASN A 4 -1.17 14.49 0.90
C ASN A 4 -1.51 13.21 0.11
N PHE A 5 -2.22 13.33 -1.02
CA PHE A 5 -2.83 12.22 -1.74
C PHE A 5 -1.81 11.16 -2.18
N LEU A 6 -0.65 11.55 -2.73
CA LEU A 6 0.35 10.58 -3.16
C LEU A 6 1.14 9.91 -2.03
N LEU A 7 1.18 10.50 -0.83
CA LEU A 7 1.71 9.80 0.34
C LEU A 7 0.68 8.78 0.87
N LEU A 8 -0.60 9.01 0.60
CA LEU A 8 -1.72 8.13 0.97
C LEU A 8 -1.70 6.79 0.21
N VAL A 9 -1.36 6.83 -1.09
CA VAL A 9 -1.39 5.63 -1.97
C VAL A 9 -0.46 4.51 -1.49
N PHE A 10 0.63 4.85 -0.79
CA PHE A 10 1.57 3.86 -0.25
C PHE A 10 1.04 3.01 0.91
N PHE A 11 -0.13 3.32 1.49
CA PHE A 11 -0.46 2.83 2.84
C PHE A 11 -1.92 2.58 3.19
N MET A 12 -2.88 2.83 2.28
CA MET A 12 -4.30 2.58 2.59
C MET A 12 -4.66 1.09 2.70
N ILE A 13 -4.08 0.26 1.82
CA ILE A 13 -4.48 -1.13 1.58
C ILE A 13 -3.21 -1.93 1.30
N SER A 14 -2.56 -2.44 2.36
CA SER A 14 -1.51 -3.45 2.26
C SER A 14 -1.24 -4.13 3.62
N LEU A 15 -1.65 -5.38 3.68
CA LEU A 15 -1.25 -6.46 4.58
C LEU A 15 -1.14 -7.64 3.58
N ASN A 16 -0.18 -8.55 3.40
CA ASN A 16 1.16 -8.99 3.88
C ASN A 16 1.85 -9.53 2.57
N ALA A 17 3.06 -10.08 2.35
CA ALA A 17 4.31 -10.42 3.06
C ALA A 17 5.24 -11.40 2.26
N LEU A 18 6.38 -11.84 2.86
CA LEU A 18 6.98 -13.20 2.72
C LEU A 18 7.97 -13.57 3.87
N ALA A 19 7.59 -13.31 5.12
CA ALA A 19 8.11 -13.83 6.40
C ALA A 19 7.24 -13.27 7.56
N TYR A 20 6.31 -14.08 8.07
CA TYR A 20 5.10 -13.67 8.80
C TYR A 20 4.00 -13.09 7.89
N THR A 21 3.46 -13.97 7.04
CA THR A 21 2.50 -13.62 5.98
C THR A 21 1.03 -13.43 6.39
N ARG A 22 0.11 -12.99 5.51
CA ARG A 22 -1.34 -12.79 5.82
C ARG A 22 -1.92 -14.09 6.34
N ALA A 23 -1.70 -15.14 5.57
CA ALA A 23 -1.93 -16.53 5.98
C ALA A 23 -1.30 -16.90 7.33
N GLU A 24 -0.05 -16.50 7.60
CA GLU A 24 0.65 -16.89 8.84
C GLU A 24 0.20 -16.10 10.07
N ASN A 25 -0.06 -14.80 9.94
CA ASN A 25 -0.57 -13.93 11.00
C ASN A 25 -1.98 -14.36 11.43
N ILE A 26 -2.86 -14.59 10.46
CA ILE A 26 -4.22 -15.11 10.71
C ILE A 26 -4.12 -16.48 11.38
N LYS A 27 -3.32 -17.40 10.83
CA LYS A 27 -3.17 -18.76 11.37
C LYS A 27 -2.57 -18.78 12.77
N ASP A 28 -1.50 -18.02 13.03
CA ASP A 28 -0.85 -17.93 14.32
C ASP A 28 -1.80 -17.36 15.38
N LYS A 29 -2.46 -16.22 15.13
CA LYS A 29 -3.35 -15.61 16.10
C LYS A 29 -4.66 -16.38 16.31
N LEU A 30 -5.30 -16.89 15.25
CA LEU A 30 -6.56 -17.64 15.38
C LEU A 30 -6.36 -19.05 15.96
N SER A 31 -5.22 -19.72 15.70
CA SER A 31 -4.94 -21.02 16.32
C SER A 31 -4.66 -20.92 17.83
N LYS A 32 -3.97 -19.85 18.28
CA LYS A 32 -3.71 -19.58 19.70
C LYS A 32 -4.97 -19.48 20.57
N ILE A 33 -6.08 -18.97 20.01
CA ILE A 33 -7.40 -18.89 20.68
C ILE A 33 -8.29 -20.13 20.39
N GLY A 34 -7.81 -21.07 19.58
CA GLY A 34 -8.47 -22.32 19.26
C GLY A 34 -9.65 -22.18 18.30
N VAL A 35 -9.50 -21.40 17.22
CA VAL A 35 -10.36 -21.51 16.02
C VAL A 35 -9.93 -22.76 15.23
N GLY A 36 -10.88 -23.46 14.62
CA GLY A 36 -10.59 -24.66 13.81
C GLY A 36 -9.92 -24.33 12.47
N GLN A 37 -8.96 -25.16 12.02
CA GLN A 37 -8.14 -24.91 10.83
C GLN A 37 -8.97 -24.60 9.56
N LYS A 38 -10.10 -25.28 9.31
CA LYS A 38 -11.00 -24.97 8.19
C LYS A 38 -11.49 -23.51 8.19
N ILE A 39 -11.86 -22.98 9.36
CA ILE A 39 -12.31 -21.58 9.51
C ILE A 39 -11.13 -20.62 9.36
N ILE A 40 -9.92 -21.01 9.77
CA ILE A 40 -8.69 -20.26 9.51
C ILE A 40 -8.42 -20.18 8.01
N ASP A 41 -8.51 -21.31 7.28
CA ASP A 41 -8.27 -21.37 5.84
C ASP A 41 -9.32 -20.52 5.07
N GLU A 42 -10.61 -20.65 5.41
CA GLU A 42 -11.69 -19.79 4.88
C GLU A 42 -11.50 -18.30 5.22
N THR A 43 -10.90 -17.99 6.37
CA THR A 43 -10.58 -16.58 6.74
C THR A 43 -9.49 -16.02 5.83
N ILE A 44 -8.47 -16.82 5.55
CA ILE A 44 -7.37 -16.45 4.65
C ILE A 44 -7.89 -16.30 3.23
N GLU A 45 -8.79 -17.16 2.77
CA GLU A 45 -9.40 -17.06 1.43
C GLU A 45 -10.19 -15.74 1.27
N LEU A 46 -11.10 -15.42 2.20
CA LEU A 46 -11.87 -14.16 2.13
C LEU A 46 -11.01 -12.90 2.27
N ASP A 47 -9.95 -12.97 3.06
CA ASP A 47 -9.00 -11.88 3.29
C ASP A 47 -8.21 -11.51 2.02
N TYR A 48 -7.77 -12.51 1.24
CA TYR A 48 -7.17 -12.28 -0.09
C TYR A 48 -8.21 -12.05 -1.20
N GLU A 49 -9.48 -12.45 -1.04
CA GLU A 49 -10.58 -12.11 -1.96
C GLU A 49 -10.93 -10.61 -1.87
N ILE A 50 -11.08 -10.10 -0.64
CA ILE A 50 -11.50 -8.71 -0.40
C ILE A 50 -10.39 -7.72 -0.74
N LYS A 51 -9.11 -8.10 -0.52
CA LYS A 51 -7.93 -7.24 -0.73
C LYS A 51 -8.04 -5.87 -0.03
N ASP A 52 -8.68 -5.83 1.14
CA ASP A 52 -9.15 -4.62 1.85
C ASP A 52 -10.06 -3.65 1.04
N ASN A 53 -10.39 -3.94 -0.22
CA ASN A 53 -11.32 -3.16 -1.03
C ASN A 53 -12.77 -3.53 -0.70
N PHE A 54 -13.43 -2.66 0.06
CA PHE A 54 -14.84 -2.76 0.44
C PHE A 54 -15.78 -1.87 -0.40
N SER A 55 -15.31 -1.17 -1.44
CA SER A 55 -16.17 -0.33 -2.28
C SER A 55 -17.04 -1.18 -3.21
N GLU A 56 -16.41 -2.07 -3.97
CA GLU A 56 -17.07 -3.03 -4.85
C GLU A 56 -17.72 -4.16 -4.06
N ASP A 57 -18.89 -4.64 -4.52
CA ASP A 57 -19.57 -5.84 -4.01
C ASP A 57 -19.72 -5.91 -2.48
N PHE A 58 -19.83 -4.75 -1.82
CA PHE A 58 -19.88 -4.62 -0.37
C PHE A 58 -20.86 -5.59 0.30
N ASP A 59 -22.09 -5.72 -0.21
CA ASP A 59 -23.12 -6.54 0.43
C ASP A 59 -22.78 -8.05 0.35
N ASN A 60 -22.17 -8.49 -0.76
CA ASN A 60 -21.71 -9.88 -0.97
C ASN A 60 -20.50 -10.20 -0.08
N LYS A 61 -19.47 -9.34 -0.11
CA LYS A 61 -18.29 -9.43 0.77
C LYS A 61 -18.71 -9.43 2.25
N MET A 62 -19.65 -8.56 2.61
CA MET A 62 -20.20 -8.46 3.97
C MET A 62 -21.03 -9.69 4.38
N GLU A 63 -21.82 -10.26 3.47
CA GLU A 63 -22.54 -11.52 3.71
C GLU A 63 -21.55 -12.68 3.94
N LYS A 64 -20.54 -12.85 3.06
CA LYS A 64 -19.50 -13.88 3.23
C LYS A 64 -18.79 -13.79 4.58
N LEU A 65 -18.33 -12.58 4.95
CA LEU A 65 -17.71 -12.32 6.25
C LEU A 65 -18.65 -12.63 7.42
N GLN A 66 -19.90 -12.16 7.38
CA GLN A 66 -20.86 -12.39 8.47
C GLN A 66 -21.20 -13.88 8.61
N ASN A 67 -21.39 -14.59 7.50
CA ASN A 67 -21.62 -16.04 7.50
C ASN A 67 -20.43 -16.79 8.14
N LEU A 68 -19.19 -16.50 7.75
CA LEU A 68 -18.00 -17.10 8.37
C LEU A 68 -17.88 -16.74 9.86
N TYR A 69 -18.19 -15.50 10.25
CA TYR A 69 -18.19 -15.07 11.65
C TYR A 69 -19.21 -15.83 12.52
N THR A 70 -20.34 -16.27 11.95
CA THR A 70 -21.31 -17.09 12.71
C THR A 70 -20.80 -18.51 12.99
N GLN A 71 -19.88 -19.06 12.17
CA GLN A 71 -19.30 -20.39 12.37
C GLN A 71 -18.44 -20.46 13.64
N ASP A 72 -17.57 -19.47 13.88
CA ASP A 72 -16.85 -19.33 15.14
C ASP A 72 -16.68 -17.85 15.55
N LYS A 73 -17.42 -17.47 16.60
CA LYS A 73 -17.41 -16.13 17.22
C LYS A 73 -16.14 -15.83 18.04
N LYS A 74 -15.11 -16.67 17.96
CA LYS A 74 -13.73 -16.36 18.35
C LYS A 74 -12.96 -15.65 17.24
N ASN A 75 -13.42 -15.72 15.99
CA ASN A 75 -12.71 -15.20 14.82
C ASN A 75 -12.74 -13.66 14.80
N PHE A 76 -11.89 -13.06 15.62
CA PHE A 76 -11.77 -11.61 15.75
C PHE A 76 -11.27 -10.97 14.46
N TYR A 77 -10.49 -11.69 13.65
CA TYR A 77 -9.96 -11.19 12.39
C TYR A 77 -11.09 -10.87 11.40
N ILE A 78 -12.07 -11.79 11.27
CA ILE A 78 -13.29 -11.54 10.50
C ILE A 78 -14.13 -10.41 11.13
N SER A 79 -14.23 -10.29 12.46
CA SER A 79 -14.96 -9.14 13.04
C SER A 79 -14.25 -7.79 12.79
N ASP A 80 -12.93 -7.78 12.75
CA ASP A 80 -12.15 -6.58 12.44
C ASP A 80 -12.25 -6.23 10.95
N LEU A 81 -12.26 -7.21 10.04
CA LEU A 81 -12.59 -7.00 8.62
C LEU A 81 -14.02 -6.47 8.40
N ILE A 82 -15.03 -7.02 9.11
CA ILE A 82 -16.40 -6.49 9.07
C ILE A 82 -16.42 -5.03 9.53
N ALA A 83 -15.68 -4.70 10.60
CA ALA A 83 -15.57 -3.33 11.06
C ALA A 83 -14.83 -2.42 10.06
N ALA A 84 -13.79 -2.92 9.39
CA ALA A 84 -13.07 -2.21 8.33
C ALA A 84 -14.01 -1.86 7.17
N GLY A 85 -14.86 -2.79 6.72
CA GLY A 85 -15.89 -2.51 5.72
C GLY A 85 -16.83 -1.37 6.15
N TYR A 86 -17.32 -1.38 7.39
CA TYR A 86 -18.12 -0.29 7.95
C TYR A 86 -17.33 0.99 8.30
N MET A 87 -16.01 1.03 8.12
CA MET A 87 -15.17 2.23 8.24
C MET A 87 -14.73 2.79 6.88
N LEU A 88 -14.50 1.93 5.88
CA LEU A 88 -13.73 2.27 4.67
C LEU A 88 -14.55 2.28 3.35
N SER A 89 -15.70 1.60 3.30
CA SER A 89 -16.64 1.69 2.15
C SER A 89 -17.48 2.97 2.18
N ASP A 90 -18.32 3.22 1.17
CA ASP A 90 -19.35 4.29 1.24
C ASP A 90 -20.46 4.01 2.27
N LYS A 91 -20.63 2.75 2.69
CA LYS A 91 -21.67 2.31 3.65
C LYS A 91 -21.20 2.47 5.11
N LYS A 92 -20.52 3.58 5.42
CA LYS A 92 -19.89 3.85 6.73
C LYS A 92 -20.92 3.85 7.87
N ASP A 93 -20.73 2.98 8.86
CA ASP A 93 -21.61 2.84 10.02
C ASP A 93 -20.80 2.72 11.31
N PHE A 94 -20.70 3.84 12.05
CA PHE A 94 -19.98 3.91 13.31
C PHE A 94 -20.48 2.88 14.34
N ASN A 95 -21.79 2.62 14.38
CA ASN A 95 -22.36 1.73 15.38
C ASN A 95 -22.01 0.27 15.07
N LYS A 96 -22.17 -0.16 13.80
CA LYS A 96 -21.77 -1.51 13.38
C LYS A 96 -20.26 -1.72 13.47
N ALA A 97 -19.45 -0.78 12.98
CA ALA A 97 -17.99 -0.87 13.09
C ALA A 97 -17.56 -1.03 14.56
N LYS A 98 -18.08 -0.18 15.45
CA LYS A 98 -17.83 -0.29 16.89
C LYS A 98 -18.34 -1.61 17.48
N GLU A 99 -19.52 -2.08 17.09
CA GLU A 99 -20.11 -3.34 17.56
C GLU A 99 -19.23 -4.54 17.21
N TYR A 100 -18.75 -4.63 15.96
CA TYR A 100 -17.92 -5.75 15.52
C TYR A 100 -16.51 -5.74 16.15
N LEU A 101 -15.85 -4.58 16.26
CA LEU A 101 -14.63 -4.45 17.07
C LEU A 101 -14.86 -4.89 18.53
N SER A 102 -16.00 -4.53 19.13
CA SER A 102 -16.35 -4.92 20.50
C SER A 102 -16.60 -6.44 20.66
N LYS A 103 -16.95 -7.15 19.58
CA LYS A 103 -17.10 -8.62 19.59
C LYS A 103 -15.72 -9.31 19.59
N GLY A 104 -14.80 -8.82 18.76
CA GLY A 104 -13.45 -9.34 18.62
C GLY A 104 -12.53 -9.02 19.81
N GLU A 105 -12.74 -7.89 20.49
CA GLU A 105 -11.77 -7.29 21.42
C GLU A 105 -11.16 -8.26 22.44
N LYS A 106 -11.96 -9.14 23.04
CA LYS A 106 -11.50 -10.07 24.09
C LYS A 106 -10.60 -11.22 23.60
N TYR A 107 -10.44 -11.38 22.28
CA TYR A 107 -9.56 -12.39 21.67
C TYR A 107 -8.37 -11.77 20.93
N ASN A 108 -8.47 -10.50 20.51
CA ASN A 108 -7.41 -9.77 19.83
C ASN A 108 -6.37 -9.23 20.83
N GLU A 109 -5.15 -8.91 20.38
CA GLU A 109 -4.09 -8.38 21.25
C GLU A 109 -4.35 -6.91 21.65
N ARG A 110 -3.72 -6.47 22.76
CA ARG A 110 -3.92 -5.12 23.29
C ARG A 110 -3.45 -4.01 22.35
N PHE A 111 -2.43 -4.27 21.52
CA PHE A 111 -1.93 -3.31 20.54
C PHE A 111 -2.96 -3.08 19.44
N ASP A 112 -3.35 -4.15 18.75
CA ASP A 112 -4.33 -4.16 17.66
C ASP A 112 -5.66 -3.55 18.11
N ASN A 113 -6.18 -3.96 19.28
CA ASN A 113 -7.38 -3.40 19.90
C ASN A 113 -7.36 -1.87 20.09
N LEU A 114 -6.19 -1.30 20.43
CA LEU A 114 -6.05 0.14 20.63
C LEU A 114 -5.85 0.87 19.30
N LEU A 115 -5.17 0.26 18.33
CA LEU A 115 -5.05 0.79 16.98
C LEU A 115 -6.43 0.83 16.30
N ASN A 116 -7.19 -0.27 16.30
CA ASN A 116 -8.56 -0.34 15.78
C ASN A 116 -9.47 0.74 16.39
N LYS A 117 -9.31 1.03 17.68
CA LYS A 117 -10.03 2.13 18.36
C LYS A 117 -9.59 3.50 17.85
N VAL A 118 -8.28 3.76 17.69
CA VAL A 118 -7.83 5.01 17.07
C VAL A 118 -8.37 5.14 15.64
N THR A 119 -8.33 4.08 14.82
CA THR A 119 -8.87 4.09 13.46
C THR A 119 -10.35 4.44 13.43
N LEU A 120 -11.18 3.72 14.19
CA LEU A 120 -12.62 3.98 14.33
C LEU A 120 -12.91 5.42 14.75
N TYR A 121 -12.27 5.90 15.82
CA TYR A 121 -12.57 7.21 16.39
C TYR A 121 -11.97 8.37 15.56
N THR A 122 -10.88 8.14 14.82
CA THR A 122 -10.39 9.09 13.82
C THR A 122 -11.40 9.19 12.68
N ILE A 123 -11.68 8.09 11.98
CA ILE A 123 -12.54 8.06 10.76
C ILE A 123 -13.92 8.68 11.02
N PHE A 124 -14.56 8.38 12.14
CA PHE A 124 -15.87 8.95 12.49
C PHE A 124 -15.82 10.31 13.19
N ASN A 125 -14.67 10.99 13.16
CA ASN A 125 -14.41 12.31 13.75
C ASN A 125 -14.88 12.44 15.20
N LYS A 126 -14.31 11.61 16.08
CA LYS A 126 -14.62 11.51 17.51
C LYS A 126 -13.38 11.89 18.33
N GLU A 127 -12.92 13.13 18.16
CA GLU A 127 -11.65 13.67 18.66
C GLU A 127 -11.35 13.32 20.13
N LYS A 128 -12.35 13.32 21.02
CA LYS A 128 -12.19 13.06 22.45
C LYS A 128 -11.75 11.62 22.72
N GLU A 129 -12.44 10.66 22.13
CA GLU A 129 -12.14 9.23 22.23
C GLU A 129 -10.86 8.90 21.45
N GLU A 130 -10.69 9.48 20.26
CA GLU A 130 -9.47 9.38 19.44
C GLU A 130 -8.22 9.82 20.25
N LYS A 131 -8.24 11.05 20.79
CA LYS A 131 -7.17 11.62 21.61
C LYS A 131 -6.92 10.81 22.87
N ARG A 132 -7.93 10.17 23.45
CA ARG A 132 -7.74 9.21 24.56
C ARG A 132 -6.89 8.02 24.08
N TYR A 133 -7.28 7.32 23.03
CA TYR A 133 -6.57 6.10 22.61
C TYR A 133 -5.20 6.38 21.98
N LYS A 134 -5.04 7.47 21.21
CA LYS A 134 -3.73 7.97 20.76
C LYS A 134 -2.79 8.25 21.97
N ASN A 135 -3.31 8.80 23.07
CA ASN A 135 -2.54 8.97 24.32
C ASN A 135 -2.27 7.66 25.07
N GLU A 136 -3.20 6.69 25.08
CA GLU A 136 -2.96 5.39 25.72
C GLU A 136 -1.86 4.60 24.99
N LEU A 137 -1.85 4.60 23.66
CA LEU A 137 -0.76 4.06 22.84
C LEU A 137 0.55 4.83 23.07
N LYS A 138 0.53 6.18 23.03
CA LYS A 138 1.71 6.99 23.30
C LYS A 138 2.35 6.67 24.65
N ARG A 139 1.57 6.52 25.72
CA ARG A 139 2.09 6.15 27.06
C ARG A 139 2.85 4.82 27.08
N MET A 140 2.54 3.88 26.18
CA MET A 140 3.20 2.57 26.13
C MET A 140 4.41 2.53 25.18
N TYR A 141 4.44 3.39 24.16
CA TYR A 141 5.42 3.32 23.06
C TYR A 141 6.26 4.59 22.85
N ASN A 142 6.05 5.66 23.63
CA ASN A 142 6.76 6.94 23.49
C ASN A 142 8.30 6.77 23.43
N GLY A 143 8.93 7.29 22.38
CA GLY A 143 10.37 7.17 22.16
C GLY A 143 10.84 5.82 21.59
N THR A 144 9.91 4.91 21.25
CA THR A 144 10.22 3.65 20.53
C THR A 144 9.87 3.77 19.05
N PRO A 145 10.48 2.95 18.16
CA PRO A 145 10.14 2.94 16.73
C PRO A 145 8.68 2.55 16.42
N VAL A 146 7.99 1.89 17.36
CA VAL A 146 6.55 1.63 17.28
C VAL A 146 5.75 2.94 17.29
N MET A 147 6.19 3.96 18.03
CA MET A 147 5.55 5.27 18.03
C MET A 147 5.83 6.04 16.74
N ASP A 148 7.02 5.91 16.14
CA ASP A 148 7.29 6.50 14.82
C ASP A 148 6.35 5.94 13.75
N LEU A 149 6.12 4.61 13.77
CA LEU A 149 5.15 3.94 12.90
C LEU A 149 3.71 4.42 13.18
N LEU A 150 3.32 4.51 14.45
CA LEU A 150 1.98 5.00 14.83
C LEU A 150 1.75 6.46 14.43
N GLU A 151 2.73 7.36 14.58
CA GLU A 151 2.62 8.75 14.11
C GLU A 151 2.36 8.82 12.61
N PHE A 152 3.03 7.97 11.82
CA PHE A 152 2.81 7.88 10.39
C PHE A 152 1.44 7.28 10.03
N VAL A 153 1.06 6.14 10.63
CA VAL A 153 -0.26 5.50 10.42
C VAL A 153 -1.41 6.44 10.80
N TYR A 154 -1.29 7.19 11.90
CA TYR A 154 -2.27 8.21 12.26
C TYR A 154 -2.43 9.27 11.18
N SER A 155 -1.35 9.72 10.53
CA SER A 155 -1.43 10.71 9.45
C SER A 155 -2.24 10.19 8.25
N GLY A 156 -2.00 8.93 7.84
CA GLY A 156 -2.77 8.29 6.76
C GLY A 156 -4.27 8.22 7.06
N ILE A 157 -4.65 7.78 8.27
CA ILE A 157 -6.07 7.72 8.69
C ILE A 157 -6.66 9.13 8.82
N ASP A 158 -5.92 10.09 9.38
CA ASP A 158 -6.35 11.48 9.51
C ASP A 158 -6.55 12.16 8.15
N ASP A 159 -5.79 11.78 7.12
CA ASP A 159 -5.89 12.30 5.75
C ASP A 159 -6.99 11.60 4.95
N TYR A 160 -7.12 10.26 5.01
CA TYR A 160 -8.26 9.53 4.44
C TYR A 160 -9.62 10.08 4.92
N ARG A 161 -9.71 10.49 6.18
CA ARG A 161 -10.91 11.16 6.73
C ARG A 161 -11.19 12.54 6.12
N LYS A 162 -10.16 13.27 5.67
CA LYS A 162 -10.28 14.63 5.11
C LYS A 162 -10.63 14.61 3.61
N GLU A 163 -10.54 13.46 2.98
CA GLU A 163 -10.82 13.31 1.55
C GLU A 163 -12.31 12.99 1.34
N GLU A 164 -13.00 13.94 0.72
CA GLU A 164 -14.18 13.65 -0.09
C GLU A 164 -13.67 12.84 -1.30
N VAL A 165 -13.58 11.53 -1.12
CA VAL A 165 -13.02 10.58 -2.10
C VAL A 165 -13.83 10.67 -3.39
N PRO A 166 -13.23 11.01 -4.55
CA PRO A 166 -13.86 10.81 -5.84
C PRO A 166 -14.10 9.31 -6.02
N SER A 167 -15.29 8.91 -6.46
CA SER A 167 -15.72 7.50 -6.58
C SER A 167 -14.90 6.63 -7.53
N ASN A 168 -13.92 7.22 -8.22
CA ASN A 168 -13.18 6.63 -9.32
C ASN A 168 -11.73 6.38 -8.86
N SER A 169 -11.49 5.26 -8.19
CA SER A 169 -10.15 4.76 -7.85
C SER A 169 -9.28 4.45 -9.08
N ASP A 170 -9.92 4.33 -10.24
CA ASP A 170 -9.34 3.87 -11.50
C ASP A 170 -8.47 4.96 -12.15
N GLU A 171 -8.73 6.24 -11.83
CA GLU A 171 -7.88 7.36 -12.19
C GLU A 171 -6.66 7.43 -11.25
N LEU A 172 -5.71 6.52 -11.50
CA LEU A 172 -4.32 6.66 -11.07
C LEU A 172 -3.79 8.06 -11.45
N PRO A 173 -2.72 8.56 -10.77
CA PRO A 173 -1.95 9.71 -11.23
C PRO A 173 -1.39 9.57 -12.66
N PHE A 174 -1.45 8.35 -13.21
CA PHE A 174 -0.99 7.91 -14.51
C PHE A 174 -2.10 7.18 -15.29
N GLY A 175 -3.37 7.62 -15.17
CA GLY A 175 -4.59 6.98 -15.71
C GLY A 175 -4.75 6.86 -17.23
N SER A 176 -3.64 6.72 -17.97
CA SER A 176 -3.59 6.49 -19.42
C SER A 176 -2.27 5.84 -19.89
N PHE A 177 -1.31 5.60 -19.00
CA PHE A 177 0.10 5.36 -19.36
C PHE A 177 0.60 3.92 -19.09
N TYR A 178 -0.16 2.87 -19.40
CA TYR A 178 0.37 1.50 -19.34
C TYR A 178 -0.31 0.55 -20.33
N ASP A 179 0.48 -0.10 -21.18
CA ASP A 179 0.04 -1.16 -22.11
C ASP A 179 0.30 -2.53 -21.49
N GLU A 180 -0.72 -2.98 -20.77
CA GLU A 180 -1.10 -4.36 -20.45
C GLU A 180 -0.58 -5.46 -21.40
N ASN A 181 -0.53 -5.25 -22.72
CA ASN A 181 -0.16 -6.27 -23.70
C ASN A 181 1.36 -6.34 -23.96
N THR A 182 2.07 -5.21 -23.86
CA THR A 182 3.51 -5.11 -24.18
C THR A 182 4.40 -4.88 -22.94
N GLY A 183 3.81 -4.50 -21.80
CA GLY A 183 4.52 -4.02 -20.62
C GLY A 183 5.24 -2.68 -20.85
N GLU A 184 4.75 -1.87 -21.78
CA GLU A 184 5.20 -0.49 -21.99
C GLU A 184 4.38 0.49 -21.13
N ILE A 185 4.94 1.67 -20.89
CA ILE A 185 4.17 2.85 -20.48
C ILE A 185 3.79 3.59 -21.76
N ILE A 186 2.48 3.71 -22.05
CA ILE A 186 2.00 4.32 -23.31
C ILE A 186 2.35 5.81 -23.30
N ASN A 187 3.30 6.21 -24.14
CA ASN A 187 3.44 7.60 -24.55
C ASN A 187 2.40 7.87 -25.65
N THR A 188 1.28 8.52 -25.33
CA THR A 188 0.28 9.01 -26.31
C THR A 188 0.78 10.21 -27.12
N ILE A 189 2.01 10.10 -27.62
CA ILE A 189 2.72 11.02 -28.53
C ILE A 189 3.56 10.19 -29.54
N GLY A 190 3.82 8.90 -29.29
CA GLY A 190 4.63 8.06 -30.19
C GLY A 190 3.91 7.54 -31.44
N ASP A 191 2.61 7.21 -31.31
CA ASP A 191 1.81 6.57 -32.37
C ASP A 191 0.61 7.44 -32.81
N ILE A 192 0.81 8.76 -32.90
CA ILE A 192 -0.09 9.63 -33.68
C ILE A 192 0.42 9.61 -35.13
N ASP A 193 -0.49 9.26 -36.05
CA ASP A 193 -0.29 9.23 -37.51
C ASP A 193 0.51 10.46 -38.02
N GLU A 194 1.52 10.24 -38.88
CA GLU A 194 2.51 11.24 -39.36
C GLU A 194 1.92 12.42 -40.16
N ASN A 195 0.59 12.57 -40.18
CA ASN A 195 -0.17 13.41 -41.10
C ASN A 195 -0.98 14.53 -40.42
N ASN A 196 -0.76 14.82 -39.13
CA ASN A 196 -1.52 15.86 -38.41
C ASN A 196 -0.62 16.87 -37.68
N ASP A 197 -0.07 17.82 -38.44
CA ASP A 197 0.55 19.04 -37.91
C ASP A 197 -0.48 19.84 -37.05
N ASN A 198 -0.41 19.71 -35.71
CA ASN A 198 -0.77 20.70 -34.65
C ASN A 198 -1.26 20.01 -33.35
N GLU A 199 -0.37 19.54 -32.46
CA GLU A 199 -0.60 19.57 -30.98
C GLU A 199 0.68 19.29 -30.14
N ASP A 200 1.81 19.92 -30.50
CA ASP A 200 3.13 19.80 -29.82
C ASP A 200 3.20 20.55 -28.47
N ILE A 201 2.23 20.27 -27.59
CA ILE A 201 2.03 20.98 -26.30
C ILE A 201 1.89 19.99 -25.13
N GLY A 202 1.50 18.74 -25.39
CA GLY A 202 1.16 17.76 -24.34
C GLY A 202 2.34 17.14 -23.56
N PHE A 203 3.58 17.17 -24.08
CA PHE A 203 4.69 16.42 -23.48
C PHE A 203 5.34 17.11 -22.29
N GLU A 204 5.80 18.36 -22.46
CA GLU A 204 6.55 19.07 -21.42
C GLU A 204 5.70 19.37 -20.19
N GLU A 205 4.41 19.69 -20.34
CA GLU A 205 3.53 19.86 -19.17
C GLU A 205 3.32 18.56 -18.40
N ASN A 206 3.15 17.41 -19.05
CA ASN A 206 3.01 16.12 -18.36
C ASN A 206 4.33 15.67 -17.69
N LEU A 207 5.48 15.87 -18.34
CA LEU A 207 6.79 15.60 -17.76
C LEU A 207 7.14 16.54 -16.60
N ASP A 208 6.82 17.83 -16.69
CA ASP A 208 7.01 18.78 -15.59
C ASP A 208 6.02 18.53 -14.45
N GLN A 209 4.76 18.20 -14.74
CA GLN A 209 3.81 17.74 -13.70
C GLN A 209 4.31 16.46 -13.01
N THR A 210 4.80 15.48 -13.75
CA THR A 210 5.37 14.23 -13.20
C THR A 210 6.65 14.50 -12.41
N SER A 211 7.53 15.38 -12.91
CA SER A 211 8.78 15.76 -12.23
C SER A 211 8.53 16.59 -10.97
N LYS A 212 7.54 17.48 -10.99
CA LYS A 212 7.02 18.17 -9.80
C LYS A 212 6.48 17.17 -8.80
N LEU A 213 5.65 16.22 -9.26
CA LEU A 213 5.00 15.20 -8.44
C LEU A 213 6.03 14.31 -7.74
N ILE A 214 6.98 13.73 -8.49
CA ILE A 214 8.16 13.02 -7.98
C ILE A 214 8.84 13.86 -6.91
N ARG A 215 9.21 15.11 -7.24
CA ARG A 215 9.91 16.03 -6.32
C ARG A 215 9.10 16.44 -5.08
N GLU A 216 7.78 16.24 -5.05
CA GLU A 216 6.96 16.42 -3.85
C GLU A 216 6.89 15.13 -3.01
N ILE A 217 6.84 13.94 -3.63
CA ILE A 217 7.07 12.64 -2.95
C ILE A 217 8.44 12.68 -2.26
N SER A 218 9.51 13.04 -3.00
CA SER A 218 10.90 13.02 -2.51
C SER A 218 11.07 13.81 -1.22
N LYS A 219 10.42 14.98 -1.13
CA LYS A 219 10.60 15.91 0.00
C LYS A 219 9.98 15.41 1.29
N GLU A 220 8.81 14.77 1.22
CA GLU A 220 8.16 14.23 2.41
C GLU A 220 8.69 12.83 2.77
N ALA A 221 9.16 12.05 1.77
CA ALA A 221 9.97 10.86 2.01
C ALA A 221 11.28 11.22 2.73
N ASP A 222 12.07 12.16 2.22
CA ASP A 222 13.34 12.62 2.80
C ASP A 222 13.20 13.13 4.24
N LYS A 223 12.14 13.88 4.51
CA LYS A 223 11.82 14.43 5.83
C LYS A 223 11.58 13.34 6.90
N ASN A 224 11.19 12.13 6.49
CA ASN A 224 10.87 11.02 7.38
C ASN A 224 11.76 9.77 7.17
N VAL A 225 12.67 9.77 6.20
CA VAL A 225 13.45 8.57 5.80
C VAL A 225 14.23 7.94 6.96
N ASP A 226 14.75 8.74 7.89
CA ASP A 226 15.48 8.22 9.06
C ASP A 226 14.56 7.71 10.18
N LYS A 227 13.28 8.12 10.22
CA LYS A 227 12.25 7.40 10.98
C LYS A 227 11.97 6.05 10.34
N PHE A 228 11.75 6.00 9.02
CA PHE A 228 11.46 4.73 8.33
C PHE A 228 12.62 3.74 8.43
N ARG A 229 13.88 4.17 8.26
CA ARG A 229 15.08 3.35 8.52
C ARG A 229 15.15 2.82 9.95
N ARG A 230 14.74 3.63 10.95
CA ARG A 230 14.63 3.22 12.37
C ARG A 230 13.49 2.21 12.61
N ILE A 231 12.34 2.38 11.95
CA ILE A 231 11.22 1.43 11.96
C ILE A 231 11.66 0.10 11.36
N LEU A 232 12.18 0.09 10.13
CA LEU A 232 12.69 -1.10 9.44
C LEU A 232 13.73 -1.84 10.32
N LYS A 233 14.71 -1.12 10.88
CA LYS A 233 15.72 -1.73 11.78
C LYS A 233 15.14 -2.34 13.07
N TYR A 234 14.00 -1.85 13.57
CA TYR A 234 13.32 -2.42 14.73
C TYR A 234 12.51 -3.68 14.35
N PHE A 235 11.88 -3.64 13.18
CA PHE A 235 11.02 -4.70 12.67
C PHE A 235 11.74 -5.72 11.78
N SER A 236 13.06 -5.61 11.59
CA SER A 236 13.89 -6.60 10.89
C SER A 236 14.04 -7.94 11.65
N SER A 237 13.15 -8.23 12.59
CA SER A 237 13.10 -9.48 13.34
C SER A 237 11.66 -9.96 13.46
N GLU A 238 11.44 -11.23 13.10
CA GLU A 238 10.13 -11.89 13.09
C GLU A 238 9.37 -11.74 14.42
N LYS A 239 10.09 -11.77 15.54
CA LYS A 239 9.51 -11.59 16.87
C LYS A 239 8.88 -10.21 17.08
N MET A 240 9.41 -9.15 16.46
CA MET A 240 8.82 -7.82 16.53
C MET A 240 7.70 -7.63 15.49
N LYS A 241 7.84 -8.21 14.29
CA LYS A 241 6.75 -8.33 13.31
C LYS A 241 5.50 -8.94 13.93
N GLN A 242 5.62 -10.18 14.41
CA GLN A 242 4.57 -10.98 15.06
C GLN A 242 3.85 -10.23 16.18
N LYS A 243 4.63 -9.62 17.09
CA LYS A 243 4.12 -8.90 18.27
C LYS A 243 3.26 -7.67 17.93
N PHE A 244 3.41 -7.10 16.74
CA PHE A 244 2.78 -5.83 16.35
C PHE A 244 1.96 -5.93 15.06
N SER A 245 1.65 -7.15 14.60
CA SER A 245 0.95 -7.41 13.34
C SER A 245 1.63 -6.81 12.10
N LEU A 246 2.94 -6.49 12.18
CA LEU A 246 3.70 -5.93 11.05
C LEU A 246 4.30 -7.06 10.21
N THR A 247 4.22 -6.92 8.90
CA THR A 247 4.29 -8.00 7.91
C THR A 247 4.99 -7.48 6.65
N ASP A 248 5.39 -8.32 5.70
CA ASP A 248 6.58 -7.95 4.89
C ASP A 248 6.49 -7.08 3.64
N ASP A 249 5.41 -6.89 2.88
CA ASP A 249 4.15 -6.36 3.35
C ASP A 249 4.29 -4.87 3.71
N ILE A 250 3.69 -4.42 4.81
CA ILE A 250 3.87 -3.06 5.33
C ILE A 250 5.38 -2.75 5.44
N TYR A 251 6.21 -3.72 5.82
CA TYR A 251 7.66 -3.62 5.81
C TYR A 251 8.24 -3.34 4.41
N ARG A 252 7.68 -3.90 3.33
CA ARG A 252 8.08 -3.67 1.93
C ARG A 252 7.60 -2.33 1.44
N ASN A 253 6.40 -1.88 1.80
CA ASN A 253 5.98 -0.51 1.53
C ASN A 253 6.88 0.50 2.27
N LEU A 254 7.25 0.22 3.52
CA LEU A 254 8.25 1.00 4.27
C LEU A 254 9.65 0.92 3.64
N GLU A 255 10.08 -0.23 3.12
CA GLU A 255 11.30 -0.33 2.31
C GLU A 255 11.20 0.55 1.06
N LEU A 256 10.13 0.44 0.28
CA LEU A 256 9.93 1.14 -0.98
C LEU A 256 9.98 2.66 -0.80
N ILE A 257 9.43 3.20 0.30
CA ILE A 257 9.58 4.62 0.65
C ILE A 257 11.04 4.99 0.90
N VAL A 258 11.82 4.14 1.60
CA VAL A 258 13.25 4.38 1.86
C VAL A 258 14.09 4.21 0.59
N GLU A 259 13.80 3.20 -0.23
CA GLU A 259 14.48 2.95 -1.50
C GLU A 259 14.17 4.05 -2.53
N THR A 260 12.96 4.60 -2.55
CA THR A 260 12.60 5.79 -3.35
C THR A 260 13.50 6.97 -2.97
N SER A 261 13.59 7.30 -1.68
CA SER A 261 14.49 8.34 -1.16
C SER A 261 15.99 8.06 -1.41
N ASN A 262 16.40 6.79 -1.49
CA ASN A 262 17.76 6.41 -1.90
C ASN A 262 17.97 6.67 -3.41
N ILE A 263 17.04 6.21 -4.24
CA ILE A 263 17.05 6.31 -5.71
C ILE A 263 17.05 7.77 -6.18
N GLU A 264 16.23 8.62 -5.56
CA GLU A 264 16.16 10.06 -5.85
C GLU A 264 17.49 10.76 -5.53
N LYS A 265 18.12 10.43 -4.40
CA LYS A 265 19.45 10.94 -4.04
C LYS A 265 20.53 10.46 -4.98
N ILE A 266 20.48 9.22 -5.45
CA ILE A 266 21.42 8.72 -6.47
C ILE A 266 21.19 9.44 -7.79
N SER A 267 19.93 9.65 -8.20
CA SER A 267 19.59 10.37 -9.44
C SER A 267 20.08 11.82 -9.40
N ALA A 268 19.91 12.52 -8.28
CA ALA A 268 20.32 13.91 -8.10
C ALA A 268 21.85 14.11 -8.00
N ASN A 269 22.60 13.15 -7.44
CA ASN A 269 24.05 13.28 -7.22
C ASN A 269 24.91 12.54 -8.25
N GLU A 270 24.43 11.43 -8.82
CA GLU A 270 25.17 10.57 -9.77
C GLU A 270 24.47 10.38 -11.13
N GLY A 271 23.24 10.90 -11.30
CA GLY A 271 22.47 10.85 -12.54
C GLY A 271 21.55 9.63 -12.67
N ILE A 272 20.54 9.75 -13.54
CA ILE A 272 19.45 8.77 -13.68
C ILE A 272 19.93 7.34 -13.99
N LEU A 273 20.99 7.17 -14.78
CA LEU A 273 21.54 5.85 -15.12
C LEU A 273 21.99 5.07 -13.87
N LYS A 274 22.53 5.78 -12.86
CA LYS A 274 22.96 5.18 -11.59
C LYS A 274 21.77 4.81 -10.70
N ALA A 275 20.72 5.61 -10.72
CA ALA A 275 19.48 5.33 -10.01
C ALA A 275 18.74 4.12 -10.61
N LEU A 276 18.74 3.99 -11.94
CA LEU A 276 18.20 2.84 -12.67
C LEU A 276 18.99 1.55 -12.35
N ASP A 277 20.32 1.57 -12.49
CA ASP A 277 21.16 0.41 -12.13
C ASP A 277 21.01 0.05 -10.63
N TYR A 278 20.81 1.02 -9.74
CA TYR A 278 20.53 0.78 -8.32
C TYR A 278 19.20 0.05 -8.11
N TYR A 279 18.10 0.52 -8.74
CA TYR A 279 16.79 -0.12 -8.63
C TYR A 279 16.81 -1.55 -9.17
N ILE A 280 17.33 -1.74 -10.39
CA ILE A 280 17.40 -3.04 -11.09
C ILE A 280 18.22 -4.06 -10.29
N LYS A 281 19.29 -3.60 -9.62
CA LYS A 281 20.16 -4.47 -8.83
C LYS A 281 19.63 -4.77 -7.43
N ASN A 282 19.11 -3.76 -6.72
CA ASN A 282 18.89 -3.84 -5.27
C ASN A 282 17.41 -3.86 -4.85
N VAL A 283 16.48 -3.44 -5.72
CA VAL A 283 15.07 -3.18 -5.34
C VAL A 283 14.09 -4.04 -6.14
N SER A 284 14.20 -4.08 -7.47
CA SER A 284 13.19 -4.65 -8.37
C SER A 284 13.04 -6.18 -8.30
N ASN A 285 13.99 -6.87 -7.64
CA ASN A 285 13.99 -8.33 -7.50
C ASN A 285 13.58 -8.77 -6.08
N LYS A 286 13.35 -7.84 -5.15
CA LYS A 286 12.85 -8.09 -3.78
C LYS A 286 11.34 -8.36 -3.72
N ALA A 287 10.56 -7.93 -4.72
CA ALA A 287 9.11 -8.11 -4.79
C ALA A 287 8.71 -9.60 -4.68
N GLN A 288 7.57 -9.91 -4.06
CA GLN A 288 7.21 -11.28 -3.65
C GLN A 288 5.91 -11.77 -4.29
N GLU A 289 5.93 -12.94 -4.94
CA GLU A 289 4.88 -13.32 -5.90
C GLU A 289 3.52 -13.63 -5.25
N LYS A 290 3.53 -14.30 -4.09
CA LYS A 290 2.34 -14.75 -3.35
C LYS A 290 1.43 -13.59 -2.92
N GLU A 291 2.04 -12.44 -2.74
CA GLU A 291 1.54 -11.34 -1.92
C GLU A 291 1.87 -9.97 -2.59
N PHE A 292 2.25 -10.02 -3.87
CA PHE A 292 2.56 -8.86 -4.71
C PHE A 292 1.39 -7.89 -4.79
N GLU A 293 0.17 -8.43 -4.86
CA GLU A 293 -1.10 -7.71 -5.01
C GLU A 293 -1.25 -6.53 -4.04
N PHE A 294 -0.83 -6.73 -2.79
CA PHE A 294 -0.92 -5.71 -1.75
C PHE A 294 0.19 -4.65 -1.88
N THR A 295 1.39 -5.05 -2.32
CA THR A 295 2.49 -4.14 -2.69
C THR A 295 2.34 -3.49 -4.08
N LYS A 296 1.35 -3.92 -4.88
CA LYS A 296 1.22 -3.65 -6.33
C LYS A 296 1.33 -2.16 -6.63
N ASN A 297 0.57 -1.35 -5.91
CA ASN A 297 0.55 0.11 -6.10
C ASN A 297 1.91 0.77 -5.81
N SER A 298 2.59 0.39 -4.72
CA SER A 298 3.90 0.94 -4.36
C SER A 298 5.02 0.50 -5.31
N GLU A 299 5.03 -0.77 -5.71
CA GLU A 299 5.99 -1.31 -6.69
C GLU A 299 5.75 -0.69 -8.08
N MET A 300 4.48 -0.53 -8.49
CA MET A 300 4.07 0.12 -9.73
C MET A 300 4.48 1.60 -9.76
N ILE A 301 4.22 2.37 -8.70
CA ILE A 301 4.60 3.78 -8.62
C ILE A 301 6.12 3.93 -8.81
N LEU A 302 6.93 3.15 -8.08
CA LEU A 302 8.39 3.25 -8.20
C LEU A 302 8.90 2.76 -9.57
N TYR A 303 8.30 1.69 -10.12
CA TYR A 303 8.60 1.21 -11.48
C TYR A 303 8.29 2.28 -12.53
N SER A 304 7.10 2.88 -12.49
CA SER A 304 6.65 3.86 -13.48
C SER A 304 7.42 5.17 -13.38
N ILE A 305 7.74 5.66 -12.16
CA ILE A 305 8.64 6.80 -11.97
C ILE A 305 9.97 6.57 -12.68
N LEU A 306 10.55 5.38 -12.56
CA LEU A 306 11.84 5.05 -13.16
C LEU A 306 11.76 4.80 -14.67
N TYR A 307 10.70 4.13 -15.14
CA TYR A 307 10.46 3.92 -16.57
C TYR A 307 10.25 5.24 -17.29
N ILE A 308 9.39 6.13 -16.78
CA ILE A 308 9.19 7.49 -17.31
C ILE A 308 10.52 8.27 -17.29
N SER A 309 11.30 8.16 -16.21
CA SER A 309 12.62 8.80 -16.10
C SER A 309 13.64 8.30 -17.14
N THR A 310 13.43 7.16 -17.80
CA THR A 310 14.30 6.77 -18.93
C THR A 310 14.19 7.73 -20.13
N SER A 311 13.08 8.47 -20.29
CA SER A 311 12.93 9.48 -21.36
C SER A 311 13.97 10.60 -21.32
N ALA A 312 14.61 10.85 -20.17
CA ALA A 312 15.71 11.81 -20.03
C ALA A 312 17.04 11.33 -20.65
N ILE A 313 17.13 10.07 -21.10
CA ILE A 313 18.33 9.47 -21.69
C ILE A 313 18.39 9.82 -23.18
N LYS A 314 19.24 10.79 -23.54
CA LYS A 314 19.39 11.27 -24.93
C LYS A 314 20.10 10.32 -25.91
N ASP A 315 20.75 9.27 -25.41
CA ASP A 315 21.33 8.22 -26.26
C ASP A 315 20.30 7.10 -26.42
N GLU A 316 19.75 6.97 -27.63
CA GLU A 316 18.72 6.00 -28.02
C GLU A 316 19.08 4.55 -27.66
N LYS A 317 20.36 4.17 -27.82
CA LYS A 317 20.83 2.80 -27.52
C LYS A 317 20.92 2.56 -26.03
N VAL A 318 21.32 3.58 -25.26
CA VAL A 318 21.30 3.52 -23.79
C VAL A 318 19.86 3.52 -23.28
N TYR A 319 18.97 4.34 -23.84
CA TYR A 319 17.54 4.38 -23.54
C TYR A 319 16.90 2.99 -23.71
N GLU A 320 16.98 2.40 -24.90
CA GLU A 320 16.42 1.06 -25.16
C GLU A 320 17.11 -0.02 -24.31
N THR A 321 18.42 0.09 -24.03
CA THR A 321 19.10 -0.82 -23.08
C THR A 321 18.47 -0.78 -21.69
N TYR A 322 18.14 0.40 -21.16
CA TYR A 322 17.51 0.52 -19.83
C TYR A 322 16.01 0.19 -19.85
N LYS A 323 15.27 0.56 -20.89
CA LYS A 323 13.87 0.16 -21.13
C LYS A 323 13.72 -1.36 -21.07
N ASN A 324 14.59 -2.08 -21.80
CA ASN A 324 14.58 -3.54 -21.81
C ASN A 324 15.10 -4.17 -20.50
N LYS A 325 16.10 -3.58 -19.82
CA LYS A 325 16.48 -4.00 -18.46
C LYS A 325 15.31 -3.90 -17.48
N LEU A 326 14.53 -2.80 -17.50
CA LEU A 326 13.37 -2.60 -16.61
C LEU A 326 12.28 -3.63 -16.86
N LYS A 327 11.89 -3.85 -18.13
CA LYS A 327 10.90 -4.88 -18.53
C LYS A 327 11.28 -6.31 -18.14
N ALA A 328 12.56 -6.58 -17.93
CA ALA A 328 13.10 -7.88 -17.51
C ALA A 328 13.13 -8.07 -15.97
N THR A 329 12.74 -7.08 -15.17
CA THR A 329 12.73 -7.18 -13.70
C THR A 329 11.59 -8.04 -13.15
N LYS A 330 11.73 -8.56 -11.92
CA LYS A 330 10.67 -9.32 -11.25
C LYS A 330 9.40 -8.49 -11.02
N VAL A 331 9.52 -7.20 -10.68
CA VAL A 331 8.36 -6.28 -10.62
C VAL A 331 7.64 -6.19 -11.96
N ALA A 332 8.36 -5.94 -13.06
CA ALA A 332 7.76 -5.88 -14.40
C ALA A 332 7.14 -7.20 -14.87
N LYS A 333 7.60 -8.36 -14.36
CA LYS A 333 6.89 -9.65 -14.54
C LYS A 333 5.58 -9.67 -13.74
N LEU A 334 5.63 -9.31 -12.46
CA LEU A 334 4.51 -9.44 -11.53
C LEU A 334 3.35 -8.47 -11.81
N LEU A 335 3.63 -7.26 -12.33
CA LEU A 335 2.59 -6.32 -12.80
C LEU A 335 1.71 -6.98 -13.86
N ARG A 336 2.31 -7.40 -14.99
CA ARG A 336 1.65 -8.15 -16.08
C ARG A 336 0.93 -9.42 -15.59
N GLU A 337 1.52 -10.16 -14.64
CA GLU A 337 0.89 -11.36 -14.06
C GLU A 337 -0.26 -11.06 -13.08
N SER A 338 -0.44 -9.82 -12.62
CA SER A 338 -1.59 -9.40 -11.80
C SER A 338 -2.80 -9.03 -12.68
N GLU A 339 -2.60 -8.17 -13.67
CA GLU A 339 -3.62 -7.72 -14.62
C GLU A 339 -4.20 -8.88 -15.44
N ALA A 340 -3.36 -9.84 -15.84
CA ALA A 340 -3.79 -11.05 -16.54
C ALA A 340 -4.67 -12.01 -15.70
N LYS A 341 -4.90 -11.71 -14.41
CA LYS A 341 -5.89 -12.36 -13.53
C LYS A 341 -7.15 -11.52 -13.36
N GLU A 342 -7.03 -10.19 -13.35
CA GLU A 342 -8.17 -9.26 -13.23
C GLU A 342 -9.08 -9.29 -14.48
N LYS A 343 -8.56 -9.78 -15.61
CA LYS A 343 -9.28 -9.99 -16.88
C LYS A 343 -9.95 -11.36 -17.05
N LYS A 344 -10.23 -12.11 -15.96
CA LYS A 344 -10.76 -13.50 -16.01
C LYS A 344 -11.92 -13.75 -15.07
#